data_AF-A0A426WWB5-F1
#
_entry.id   AF-A0A426WWB5-F1
#
_cell.length_a   1.000
_cell.length_b   1.000
_cell.length_c   1.000
_cell.angle_alpha   90.00
_cell.angle_beta   90.00
_cell.angle_gamma   90.00
#
_symmetry.space_group_name_H-M   'P 1'
#
loop_
_entity.id
_entity.type
_entity.pdbx_description
1 polymer ?
#
loop_
_entity_poly.entity_id
_entity_poly.type
_entity_poly.pdbx_seq_one_letter_code
_entity_poly.pdbx_strand_id
1 'polypeptide(L)'
;MMMSASFDPSLLTTLFIIVVPLSLLLHLLQVKRNSRGQPPCPPRLPLIGNLHQLGPLPHRSLHALSQQHGPLMLLRLGQVPTLVVSSPDAALEVLRNQDRACAGRPALEPARILLYGCKDLAFAPYGDYWKQLRKICSAHLLSPKRVQSYRLVREEEVAYMMGKISSQASASYANAIDLSQVLYSFTNDVICRVVSGKFTREEGRNRLFSELIGENSVLMSKIYVGDYLPWLGWLDTLFGSVARCNKNKSRWDKLLDEVIKDHAVRSAQHGGEENDGEDKDFVDVLLSLQKDPAMDFVLTTEDIKALLVDTLGGGTDTSYITLEWAMVELIRSPRAMRKLQDEVRRGRGGGEGLVREEEVSQMAYLKAVLKEVLRLHPPAPLLLPHELLEDCSIQGYSIPKKARVFVNAWAMGRDPRSWESPEEFRPERFADGSLDFTGNDARYVPFGAGRRICPGQNFAVAALELALANLVSRFDWELPGGLTREELHMNEAPGITTRRQGRLHLVAKPWSA
;
A
#
# COMPACT_ATOMS: atom_id res chain seq x y z
N MET A 1 -38.44 47.45 -0.38
CA MET A 1 -38.61 47.17 1.05
C MET A 1 -38.04 45.78 1.32
N MET A 2 -36.76 45.70 1.71
CA MET A 2 -36.13 44.44 2.13
C MET A 2 -36.24 44.36 3.65
N MET A 3 -36.96 43.35 4.16
CA MET A 3 -37.04 43.07 5.59
C MET A 3 -35.74 42.37 6.02
N SER A 4 -34.95 43.03 6.84
CA SER A 4 -33.83 42.44 7.57
C SER A 4 -34.37 41.56 8.70
N ALA A 5 -34.24 40.24 8.56
CA ALA A 5 -34.49 39.32 9.66
C ALA A 5 -33.34 39.44 10.67
N SER A 6 -33.61 40.07 11.82
CA SER A 6 -32.69 40.14 12.95
C SER A 6 -32.57 38.75 13.60
N PHE A 7 -31.37 38.18 13.55
CA PHE A 7 -31.04 36.87 14.10
C PHE A 7 -30.94 36.99 15.64
N ASP A 8 -31.81 36.31 16.38
CA ASP A 8 -31.85 36.37 17.84
C ASP A 8 -30.83 35.39 18.46
N PRO A 9 -29.74 35.87 19.08
CA PRO A 9 -28.70 35.01 19.65
C PRO A 9 -29.20 34.15 20.81
N SER A 10 -30.32 34.53 21.44
CA SER A 10 -30.88 33.83 22.60
C SER A 10 -31.40 32.43 22.26
N LEU A 11 -31.84 32.24 21.01
CA LEU A 11 -32.37 30.97 20.50
C LEU A 11 -31.24 29.93 20.31
N LEU A 12 -30.07 30.38 19.89
CA LEU A 12 -28.87 29.53 19.77
C LEU A 12 -28.34 29.11 21.13
N THR A 13 -28.31 30.03 22.10
CA THR A 13 -27.89 29.71 23.47
C THR A 13 -28.83 28.73 24.16
N THR A 14 -30.15 28.87 23.97
CA THR A 14 -31.13 27.94 24.53
C THR A 14 -31.06 26.56 23.86
N LEU A 15 -30.86 26.50 22.54
CA LEU A 15 -30.62 25.25 21.84
C LEU A 15 -29.36 24.54 22.38
N PHE A 16 -28.28 25.30 22.61
CA PHE A 16 -27.03 24.75 23.16
C PHE A 16 -27.19 24.22 24.59
N ILE A 17 -27.90 24.97 25.46
CA ILE A 17 -28.13 24.58 26.86
C ILE A 17 -29.02 23.34 27.00
N ILE A 18 -29.90 23.05 26.04
CA ILE A 18 -30.79 21.87 26.10
C ILE A 18 -30.17 20.67 25.37
N VAL A 19 -29.65 20.88 24.16
CA VAL A 19 -29.15 19.79 23.31
C VAL A 19 -27.89 19.16 23.87
N VAL A 20 -26.98 19.96 24.45
CA VAL A 20 -25.71 19.45 25.00
C VAL A 20 -25.96 18.50 26.19
N PRO A 21 -26.66 18.88 27.28
CA PRO A 21 -26.91 17.97 28.38
C PRO A 21 -27.86 16.82 28.03
N LEU A 22 -28.84 17.01 27.13
CA LEU A 22 -29.66 15.90 26.65
C LEU A 22 -28.85 14.88 25.84
N SER A 23 -27.92 15.35 25.00
CA SER A 23 -26.99 14.47 24.28
C SER A 23 -26.03 13.76 25.25
N LEU A 24 -25.57 14.43 26.30
CA LEU A 24 -24.74 13.86 27.36
C LEU A 24 -25.50 12.80 28.17
N LEU A 25 -26.77 13.05 28.51
CA LEU A 25 -27.62 12.12 29.24
C LEU A 25 -27.94 10.88 28.40
N LEU A 26 -28.34 11.06 27.14
CA LEU A 26 -28.54 9.96 26.20
C LEU A 26 -27.24 9.16 25.98
N HIS A 27 -26.09 9.83 25.98
CA HIS A 27 -24.78 9.18 25.90
C HIS A 27 -24.50 8.32 27.14
N LEU A 28 -24.69 8.86 28.36
CA LEU A 28 -24.50 8.12 29.60
C LEU A 28 -25.44 6.90 29.69
N LEU A 29 -26.67 7.03 29.18
CA LEU A 29 -27.63 5.94 29.09
C LEU A 29 -27.25 4.88 28.03
N GLN A 30 -26.64 5.29 26.90
CA GLN A 30 -26.12 4.38 25.88
C GLN A 30 -24.82 3.69 26.31
N VAL A 31 -23.95 4.34 27.07
CA VAL A 31 -22.72 3.75 27.64
C VAL A 31 -23.07 2.66 28.67
N LYS A 32 -24.18 2.81 29.41
CA LYS A 32 -24.70 1.77 30.32
C LYS A 32 -25.36 0.56 29.62
N ARG A 33 -25.74 0.68 28.34
CA ARG A 33 -26.51 -0.35 27.64
C ARG A 33 -25.58 -1.38 26.97
N ASN A 34 -25.27 -2.43 27.73
CA ASN A 34 -24.69 -3.72 27.31
C ASN A 34 -23.40 -3.71 26.47
N SER A 35 -22.25 -3.74 27.15
CA SER A 35 -20.94 -4.16 26.64
C SER A 35 -20.63 -5.64 26.89
N ARG A 36 -21.59 -6.44 27.39
CA ARG A 36 -21.35 -7.86 27.66
C ARG A 36 -21.03 -8.59 26.35
N GLY A 37 -19.80 -9.08 26.25
CA GLY A 37 -19.31 -9.82 25.09
C GLY A 37 -18.74 -8.96 23.95
N GLN A 38 -18.55 -7.64 24.11
CA GLN A 38 -17.81 -6.82 23.12
C GLN A 38 -16.35 -6.59 23.54
N PRO A 39 -15.43 -6.38 22.59
CA PRO A 39 -14.05 -6.04 22.94
C PRO A 39 -13.98 -4.71 23.70
N PRO A 40 -12.89 -4.46 24.47
CA PRO A 40 -12.64 -3.18 25.11
C PRO A 40 -12.77 -2.00 24.14
N CYS A 41 -13.37 -0.91 24.61
CA CYS A 41 -13.55 0.33 23.87
C CYS A 41 -13.03 1.50 24.71
N PRO A 42 -12.05 2.29 24.23
CA PRO A 42 -11.65 3.54 24.87
C PRO A 42 -12.83 4.52 25.00
N PRO A 43 -12.80 5.45 25.96
CA PRO A 43 -13.82 6.48 26.11
C PRO A 43 -14.07 7.23 24.79
N ARG A 44 -15.34 7.40 24.45
CA ARG A 44 -15.79 7.95 23.16
C ARG A 44 -16.58 9.24 23.37
N LEU A 45 -16.43 10.20 22.46
CA LEU A 45 -17.24 11.43 22.48
C LEU A 45 -18.57 11.24 21.74
N PRO A 46 -19.62 12.01 22.08
CA PRO A 46 -20.85 12.03 21.30
C PRO A 46 -20.58 12.35 19.82
N LEU A 47 -21.37 11.74 18.92
CA LEU A 47 -21.32 11.90 17.45
C LEU A 47 -20.04 11.40 16.76
N ILE A 48 -18.87 11.88 17.15
CA ILE A 48 -17.59 11.57 16.49
C ILE A 48 -16.92 10.29 17.01
N GLY A 49 -17.37 9.78 18.16
CA GLY A 49 -16.84 8.58 18.78
C GLY A 49 -15.35 8.74 19.15
N ASN A 50 -14.52 7.83 18.64
CA ASN A 50 -13.08 7.75 18.88
C ASN A 50 -12.24 8.47 17.80
N LEU A 51 -12.85 9.18 16.84
CA LEU A 51 -12.11 9.92 15.79
C LEU A 51 -11.10 10.92 16.38
N HIS A 52 -11.44 11.58 17.48
CA HIS A 52 -10.60 12.55 18.17
C HIS A 52 -9.30 11.97 18.75
N GLN A 53 -9.21 10.64 18.87
CA GLN A 53 -8.02 9.94 19.40
C GLN A 53 -7.05 9.54 18.28
N LEU A 54 -7.40 9.78 17.02
CA LEU A 54 -6.55 9.47 15.86
C LEU A 54 -5.78 10.71 15.43
N GLY A 55 -4.45 10.64 15.54
CA GLY A 55 -3.55 11.65 14.99
C GLY A 55 -3.26 11.44 13.49
N PRO A 56 -2.31 12.22 12.94
CA PRO A 56 -1.91 12.13 11.52
C PRO A 56 -1.34 10.76 11.11
N LEU A 57 -0.89 9.95 12.08
CA LEU A 57 -0.42 8.58 11.89
C LEU A 57 -1.36 7.62 12.64
N PRO A 58 -2.45 7.15 12.01
CA PRO A 58 -3.46 6.34 12.68
C PRO A 58 -2.89 5.04 13.25
N HIS A 59 -1.97 4.36 12.57
CA HIS A 59 -1.34 3.14 13.07
C HIS A 59 -0.61 3.32 14.40
N ARG A 60 0.08 4.45 14.59
CA ARG A 60 0.73 4.79 15.88
C ARG A 60 -0.28 5.14 16.95
N SER A 61 -1.32 5.90 16.60
CA SER A 61 -2.40 6.26 17.53
C SER A 61 -3.13 5.01 18.03
N LEU A 62 -3.46 4.10 17.12
CA LEU A 62 -4.10 2.82 17.40
C LEU A 62 -3.20 1.88 18.21
N HIS A 63 -1.88 1.89 17.95
CA HIS A 63 -0.92 1.15 18.77
C HIS A 63 -0.86 1.69 20.20
N ALA A 64 -0.79 3.02 20.39
CA ALA A 64 -0.79 3.64 21.71
C ALA A 64 -2.07 3.30 22.51
N LEU A 65 -3.23 3.32 21.84
CA LEU A 65 -4.48 2.88 22.45
C LEU A 65 -4.47 1.38 22.81
N SER A 66 -3.88 0.53 21.95
CA SER A 66 -3.84 -0.92 22.21
C SER A 66 -2.93 -1.30 23.37
N GLN A 67 -1.88 -0.51 23.63
CA GLN A 67 -1.05 -0.66 24.83
C GLN A 67 -1.83 -0.37 26.12
N GLN A 68 -2.86 0.49 26.08
CA GLN A 68 -3.64 0.88 27.26
C GLN A 68 -4.89 0.02 27.46
N HIS A 69 -5.54 -0.40 26.37
CA HIS A 69 -6.85 -1.04 26.41
C HIS A 69 -6.85 -2.50 25.96
N GLY A 70 -5.71 -3.01 25.48
CA GLY A 70 -5.53 -4.37 25.01
C GLY A 70 -5.39 -4.46 23.48
N PRO A 71 -4.86 -5.59 22.98
CA PRO A 71 -4.50 -5.75 21.56
C PRO A 71 -5.71 -5.88 20.62
N LEU A 72 -6.91 -6.11 21.14
CA LEU A 72 -8.15 -6.19 20.40
C LEU A 72 -9.14 -5.17 20.96
N MET A 73 -9.51 -4.18 20.16
CA MET A 73 -10.39 -3.09 20.59
C MET A 73 -11.52 -2.86 19.59
N LEU A 74 -12.71 -2.51 20.08
CA LEU A 74 -13.84 -2.11 19.23
C LEU A 74 -14.09 -0.61 19.39
N LEU A 75 -13.57 0.17 18.45
CA LEU A 75 -13.76 1.62 18.38
C LEU A 75 -15.07 1.98 17.67
N ARG A 76 -15.50 3.23 17.84
CA ARG A 76 -16.56 3.87 17.07
C ARG A 76 -15.98 5.06 16.30
N LEU A 77 -15.75 4.94 15.00
CA LEU A 77 -15.27 6.06 14.19
C LEU A 77 -16.48 6.76 13.57
N GLY A 78 -16.92 7.87 14.19
CA GLY A 78 -18.24 8.43 13.91
C GLY A 78 -19.34 7.43 14.27
N GLN A 79 -20.11 7.00 13.28
CA GLN A 79 -21.14 5.96 13.42
C GLN A 79 -20.64 4.55 13.13
N VAL A 80 -19.43 4.41 12.56
CA VAL A 80 -18.89 3.14 12.05
C VAL A 80 -18.22 2.33 13.18
N PRO A 81 -18.72 1.12 13.50
CA PRO A 81 -18.00 0.22 14.39
C PRO A 81 -16.68 -0.22 13.73
N THR A 82 -15.58 -0.14 14.45
CA THR A 82 -14.24 -0.41 13.92
C THR A 82 -13.46 -1.30 14.87
N LEU A 83 -13.21 -2.55 14.48
CA LEU A 83 -12.34 -3.48 15.18
C LEU A 83 -10.87 -3.17 14.85
N VAL A 84 -10.04 -3.04 15.88
CA VAL A 84 -8.61 -2.81 15.77
C VAL A 84 -7.89 -4.04 16.30
N VAL A 85 -7.06 -4.64 15.45
CA VAL A 85 -6.36 -5.89 15.71
C VAL A 85 -4.86 -5.59 15.77
N SER A 86 -4.23 -5.79 16.93
CA SER A 86 -2.82 -5.45 17.19
C SER A 86 -2.01 -6.61 17.79
N SER A 87 -2.50 -7.85 17.71
CA SER A 87 -1.78 -9.06 18.14
C SER A 87 -1.83 -10.16 17.08
N PRO A 88 -0.79 -11.00 16.98
CA PRO A 88 -0.77 -12.15 16.07
C PRO A 88 -1.98 -13.07 16.21
N ASP A 89 -2.37 -13.45 17.43
CA ASP A 89 -3.47 -14.40 17.63
C ASP A 89 -4.81 -13.87 17.07
N ALA A 90 -5.12 -12.60 17.35
CA ALA A 90 -6.33 -11.97 16.82
C ALA A 90 -6.25 -11.75 15.30
N ALA A 91 -5.06 -11.47 14.75
CA ALA A 91 -4.86 -11.35 13.32
C ALA A 91 -5.01 -12.70 12.60
N LEU A 92 -4.54 -13.80 13.21
CA LEU A 92 -4.76 -15.15 12.70
C LEU A 92 -6.25 -15.47 12.61
N GLU A 93 -7.00 -15.12 13.65
CA GLU A 93 -8.44 -15.36 13.68
C GLU A 93 -9.18 -14.54 12.61
N VAL A 94 -8.86 -13.25 12.47
CA VAL A 94 -9.49 -12.37 11.45
C VAL A 94 -9.13 -12.75 10.02
N LEU A 95 -7.83 -12.97 9.76
CA LEU A 95 -7.32 -13.14 8.40
C LEU A 95 -7.39 -14.58 7.89
N ARG A 96 -7.50 -15.57 8.77
CA ARG A 96 -7.58 -16.99 8.38
C ARG A 96 -8.84 -17.67 8.87
N ASN A 97 -9.07 -17.73 10.18
CA ASN A 97 -10.17 -18.55 10.72
C ASN A 97 -11.55 -17.98 10.34
N GLN A 98 -11.65 -16.66 10.33
CA GLN A 98 -12.84 -15.88 9.96
C GLN A 98 -12.64 -15.17 8.61
N ASP A 99 -11.77 -15.71 7.73
CA ASP A 99 -11.39 -15.05 6.48
C ASP A 99 -12.57 -14.72 5.56
N ARG A 100 -13.62 -15.55 5.61
CA ARG A 100 -14.85 -15.40 4.83
C ARG A 100 -15.72 -14.30 5.41
N ALA A 101 -15.95 -14.29 6.73
CA ALA A 101 -16.73 -13.26 7.39
C ALA A 101 -16.04 -11.88 7.24
N CYS A 102 -14.71 -11.85 7.31
CA CYS A 102 -13.90 -10.65 7.15
C CYS A 102 -13.50 -10.37 5.69
N ALA A 103 -14.07 -11.07 4.69
CA ALA A 103 -13.65 -10.89 3.31
C ALA A 103 -14.16 -9.59 2.67
N GLY A 104 -15.06 -8.85 3.31
CA GLY A 104 -15.62 -7.61 2.79
C GLY A 104 -14.60 -6.45 2.77
N ARG A 105 -14.96 -5.40 2.05
CA ARG A 105 -14.24 -4.12 1.98
C ARG A 105 -15.26 -3.00 2.17
N PRO A 106 -14.93 -1.92 2.91
CA PRO A 106 -15.81 -0.77 3.01
C PRO A 106 -15.86 -0.04 1.65
N ALA A 107 -17.05 0.35 1.22
CA ALA A 107 -17.25 1.16 0.03
C ALA A 107 -16.94 2.64 0.32
N LEU A 108 -15.66 2.97 0.44
CA LEU A 108 -15.20 4.33 0.72
C LEU A 108 -15.49 5.25 -0.48
N GLU A 109 -15.92 6.48 -0.21
CA GLU A 109 -16.26 7.46 -1.26
C GLU A 109 -15.14 7.69 -2.29
N PRO A 110 -13.86 7.91 -1.92
CA PRO A 110 -12.80 8.07 -2.91
C PRO A 110 -12.56 6.80 -3.75
N ALA A 111 -12.67 5.61 -3.15
CA ALA A 111 -12.54 4.34 -3.87
C ALA A 111 -13.68 4.18 -4.89
N ARG A 112 -14.92 4.49 -4.50
CA ARG A 112 -16.08 4.43 -5.37
C ARG A 112 -15.92 5.31 -6.63
N ILE A 113 -15.30 6.49 -6.50
CA ILE A 113 -15.08 7.39 -7.64
C ILE A 113 -13.88 6.95 -8.46
N LEU A 114 -12.71 6.81 -7.82
CA LEU A 114 -11.43 6.58 -8.50
C LEU A 114 -11.30 5.17 -9.07
N LEU A 115 -11.95 4.18 -8.45
CA LEU A 115 -11.87 2.76 -8.79
C LEU A 115 -13.20 2.25 -9.40
N TYR A 116 -13.84 3.12 -10.19
CA TYR A 116 -14.97 2.76 -11.07
C TYR A 116 -16.13 2.07 -10.36
N GLY A 117 -16.53 2.57 -9.18
CA GLY A 117 -17.61 1.98 -8.38
C GLY A 117 -17.17 0.77 -7.56
N CYS A 118 -15.88 0.71 -7.19
CA CYS A 118 -15.25 -0.44 -6.57
C CYS A 118 -15.32 -1.69 -7.47
N LYS A 119 -15.02 -1.51 -8.76
CA LYS A 119 -14.85 -2.59 -9.75
C LYS A 119 -13.40 -3.09 -9.83
N ASP A 120 -12.54 -2.57 -8.96
CA ASP A 120 -11.14 -2.96 -8.82
C ASP A 120 -10.97 -4.24 -7.97
N LEU A 121 -9.74 -4.74 -7.85
CA LEU A 121 -9.47 -5.95 -7.09
C LEU A 121 -9.37 -5.69 -5.58
N ALA A 122 -8.89 -4.51 -5.18
CA ALA A 122 -8.61 -4.14 -3.80
C ALA A 122 -9.88 -3.86 -2.97
N PHE A 123 -10.84 -3.11 -3.52
CA PHE A 123 -12.05 -2.62 -2.84
C PHE A 123 -13.36 -3.27 -3.32
N ALA A 124 -13.36 -4.10 -4.37
CA ALA A 124 -14.59 -4.75 -4.80
C ALA A 124 -15.25 -5.59 -3.69
N PRO A 125 -16.60 -5.52 -3.60
CA PRO A 125 -17.38 -6.36 -2.70
C PRO A 125 -17.03 -7.84 -2.85
N TYR A 126 -16.97 -8.57 -1.75
CA TYR A 126 -16.71 -10.00 -1.82
C TYR A 126 -17.91 -10.72 -2.43
N GLY A 127 -17.66 -11.53 -3.46
CA GLY A 127 -18.69 -12.23 -4.21
C GLY A 127 -18.09 -12.89 -5.44
N ASP A 128 -18.93 -13.45 -6.31
CA ASP A 128 -18.46 -14.18 -7.48
C ASP A 128 -17.74 -13.27 -8.48
N TYR A 129 -18.20 -12.03 -8.65
CA TYR A 129 -17.49 -11.00 -9.41
C TYR A 129 -16.03 -10.84 -8.95
N TRP A 130 -15.81 -10.61 -7.65
CA TRP A 130 -14.45 -10.45 -7.13
C TRP A 130 -13.62 -11.74 -7.24
N LYS A 131 -14.23 -12.92 -7.07
CA LYS A 131 -13.51 -14.19 -7.26
C LYS A 131 -13.01 -14.35 -8.70
N GLN A 132 -13.82 -13.94 -9.69
CA GLN A 132 -13.40 -13.94 -11.10
C GLN A 132 -12.26 -12.95 -11.34
N LEU A 133 -12.36 -11.71 -10.86
CA LEU A 133 -11.24 -10.75 -10.93
C LEU A 133 -9.98 -11.30 -10.26
N ARG A 134 -10.11 -11.92 -9.08
CA ARG A 134 -8.99 -12.53 -8.37
C ARG A 134 -8.35 -13.65 -9.17
N LYS A 135 -9.15 -14.48 -9.84
CA LYS A 135 -8.68 -15.54 -10.74
C LYS A 135 -7.94 -14.95 -11.94
N ILE A 136 -8.52 -13.94 -12.60
CA ILE A 136 -7.88 -13.22 -13.72
C ILE A 136 -6.49 -12.71 -13.30
N CYS A 137 -6.41 -11.96 -12.20
CA CYS A 137 -5.15 -11.41 -11.73
C CYS A 137 -4.14 -12.50 -11.34
N SER A 138 -4.55 -13.51 -10.57
CA SER A 138 -3.61 -14.52 -10.04
C SER A 138 -3.14 -15.52 -11.11
N ALA A 139 -4.00 -15.86 -12.09
CA ALA A 139 -3.68 -16.86 -13.11
C ALA A 139 -3.05 -16.23 -14.37
N HIS A 140 -3.57 -15.10 -14.83
CA HIS A 140 -3.22 -14.54 -16.14
C HIS A 140 -2.26 -13.34 -16.06
N LEU A 141 -2.25 -12.59 -14.96
CA LEU A 141 -1.40 -11.39 -14.82
C LEU A 141 -0.18 -11.62 -13.92
N LEU A 142 -0.38 -12.30 -12.79
CA LEU A 142 0.59 -12.38 -11.69
C LEU A 142 0.94 -13.82 -11.30
N SER A 143 0.68 -14.80 -12.18
CA SER A 143 1.14 -16.17 -11.95
C SER A 143 2.68 -16.23 -11.97
N PRO A 144 3.31 -17.23 -11.32
CA PRO A 144 4.78 -17.33 -11.30
C PRO A 144 5.42 -17.27 -12.68
N LYS A 145 4.81 -17.93 -13.69
CA LYS A 145 5.28 -17.89 -15.09
C LYS A 145 5.22 -16.48 -15.67
N ARG A 146 4.15 -15.72 -15.39
CA ARG A 146 3.99 -14.33 -15.87
C ARG A 146 4.95 -13.38 -15.16
N VAL A 147 5.13 -13.54 -13.85
CA VAL A 147 6.13 -12.76 -13.10
C VAL A 147 7.53 -13.00 -13.68
N GLN A 148 7.87 -14.24 -14.01
CA GLN A 148 9.14 -14.59 -14.63
C GLN A 148 9.30 -13.98 -16.04
N SER A 149 8.25 -13.93 -16.88
CA SER A 149 8.34 -13.32 -18.21
C SER A 149 8.67 -11.82 -18.15
N TYR A 150 8.33 -11.13 -17.06
CA TYR A 150 8.70 -9.73 -16.84
C TYR A 150 10.14 -9.51 -16.35
N ARG A 151 10.99 -10.56 -16.29
CA ARG A 151 12.41 -10.44 -15.90
C ARG A 151 13.14 -9.38 -16.72
N LEU A 152 13.03 -9.43 -18.05
CA LEU A 152 13.73 -8.50 -18.94
C LEU A 152 13.32 -7.04 -18.67
N VAL A 153 12.05 -6.79 -18.39
CA VAL A 153 11.57 -5.46 -18.00
C VAL A 153 12.29 -5.00 -16.72
N ARG A 154 12.36 -5.85 -15.69
CA ARG A 154 13.04 -5.51 -14.44
C ARG A 154 14.54 -5.25 -14.65
N GLU A 155 15.23 -6.09 -15.41
CA GLU A 155 16.66 -5.95 -15.68
C GLU A 155 16.98 -4.69 -16.48
N GLU A 156 16.20 -4.38 -17.52
CA GLU A 156 16.37 -3.15 -18.31
C GLU A 156 16.12 -1.89 -17.46
N GLU A 157 15.10 -1.91 -16.60
CA GLU A 157 14.79 -0.78 -15.73
C GLU A 157 15.82 -0.60 -14.61
N VAL A 158 16.38 -1.70 -14.08
CA VAL A 158 17.53 -1.63 -13.16
C VAL A 158 18.75 -1.07 -13.89
N ALA A 159 19.04 -1.51 -15.11
CA ALA A 159 20.15 -0.96 -15.88
C ALA A 159 19.99 0.54 -16.13
N TYR A 160 18.78 0.99 -16.46
CA TYR A 160 18.48 2.42 -16.60
C TYR A 160 18.66 3.19 -15.29
N MET A 161 18.14 2.67 -14.17
CA MET A 161 18.31 3.26 -12.84
C MET A 161 19.79 3.39 -12.47
N MET A 162 20.57 2.33 -12.66
CA MET A 162 22.00 2.31 -12.33
C MET A 162 22.80 3.26 -13.23
N GLY A 163 22.45 3.36 -14.52
CA GLY A 163 23.04 4.33 -15.44
C GLY A 163 22.78 5.78 -15.02
N LYS A 164 21.56 6.08 -14.57
CA LYS A 164 21.19 7.40 -14.03
C LYS A 164 21.97 7.75 -12.75
N ILE A 165 22.12 6.81 -11.83
CA ILE A 165 22.93 7.00 -10.61
C ILE A 165 24.39 7.23 -10.98
N SER A 166 24.94 6.44 -11.91
CA SER A 166 26.33 6.52 -12.34
C SER A 166 26.66 7.86 -13.02
N SER A 167 25.76 8.36 -13.87
CA SER A 167 25.95 9.66 -14.54
C SER A 167 25.87 10.82 -13.54
N GLN A 168 24.96 10.76 -12.56
CA GLN A 168 24.86 11.78 -11.52
C GLN A 168 26.06 11.77 -10.55
N ALA A 169 26.56 10.58 -10.21
CA ALA A 169 27.75 10.42 -9.37
C ALA A 169 29.03 10.91 -10.08
N SER A 170 29.15 10.68 -11.40
CA SER A 170 30.33 11.07 -12.18
C SER A 170 30.42 12.58 -12.42
N ALA A 171 29.29 13.30 -12.40
CA ALA A 171 29.27 14.76 -12.59
C ALA A 171 29.99 15.51 -11.46
N SER A 172 29.97 14.97 -10.24
CA SER A 172 30.82 15.38 -9.11
C SER A 172 30.69 14.35 -8.00
N TYR A 173 31.82 13.82 -7.49
CA TYR A 173 31.85 12.85 -6.40
C TYR A 173 31.23 13.34 -5.08
N ALA A 174 30.99 14.65 -4.95
CA ALA A 174 30.32 15.25 -3.80
C ALA A 174 28.81 15.49 -4.02
N ASN A 175 28.28 15.16 -5.20
CA ASN A 175 26.90 15.47 -5.53
C ASN A 175 25.93 14.50 -4.83
N ALA A 176 25.00 15.06 -4.07
CA ALA A 176 23.96 14.30 -3.40
C ALA A 176 22.88 13.92 -4.43
N ILE A 177 22.64 12.63 -4.59
CA ILE A 177 21.60 12.08 -5.47
C ILE A 177 20.29 12.03 -4.69
N ASP A 178 19.22 12.61 -5.23
CA ASP A 178 17.84 12.42 -4.74
C ASP A 178 17.41 10.98 -5.04
N LEU A 179 17.80 10.07 -4.14
CA LEU A 179 17.54 8.64 -4.29
C LEU A 179 16.04 8.35 -4.19
N SER A 180 15.28 9.15 -3.43
CA SER A 180 13.82 9.04 -3.41
C SER A 180 13.20 9.18 -4.81
N GLN A 181 13.62 10.21 -5.56
CA GLN A 181 13.13 10.41 -6.92
C GLN A 181 13.57 9.28 -7.85
N VAL A 182 14.81 8.80 -7.74
CA VAL A 182 15.34 7.72 -8.57
C VAL A 182 14.58 6.41 -8.32
N LEU A 183 14.39 6.03 -7.05
CA LEU A 183 13.66 4.82 -6.67
C LEU A 183 12.19 4.87 -7.07
N TYR A 184 11.53 6.00 -6.88
CA TYR A 184 10.14 6.19 -7.34
C TYR A 184 10.05 6.06 -8.87
N SER A 185 10.98 6.68 -9.59
CA SER A 185 11.00 6.59 -11.06
C SER A 185 11.18 5.14 -11.53
N PHE A 186 12.08 4.39 -10.87
CA PHE A 186 12.32 2.98 -11.17
C PHE A 186 11.05 2.14 -10.96
N THR A 187 10.39 2.22 -9.81
CA THR A 187 9.22 1.38 -9.55
C THR A 187 8.04 1.77 -10.44
N ASN A 188 7.84 3.06 -10.68
CA ASN A 188 6.84 3.56 -11.61
C ASN A 188 7.09 3.07 -13.04
N ASP A 189 8.33 3.15 -13.55
CA ASP A 189 8.64 2.72 -14.91
C ASP A 189 8.50 1.19 -15.08
N VAL A 190 8.95 0.39 -14.11
CA VAL A 190 8.72 -1.08 -14.11
C VAL A 190 7.23 -1.40 -14.18
N ILE A 191 6.43 -0.79 -13.30
CA ILE A 191 4.99 -1.05 -13.22
C ILE A 191 4.26 -0.55 -14.46
N CYS A 192 4.56 0.66 -14.95
CA CYS A 192 3.97 1.19 -16.18
C CYS A 192 4.28 0.29 -17.38
N ARG A 193 5.51 -0.25 -17.48
CA ARG A 193 5.89 -1.13 -18.59
C ARG A 193 5.18 -2.48 -18.55
N VAL A 194 5.01 -3.05 -17.35
CA VAL A 194 4.31 -4.33 -17.17
C VAL A 194 2.81 -4.19 -17.38
N VAL A 195 2.24 -3.06 -16.97
CA VAL A 195 0.81 -2.82 -17.05
C VAL A 195 0.37 -2.32 -18.43
N SER A 196 1.12 -1.38 -19.03
CA SER A 196 0.71 -0.64 -20.24
C SER A 196 1.68 -0.75 -21.42
N GLY A 197 2.64 -1.67 -21.34
CA GLY A 197 3.60 -1.93 -22.40
C GLY A 197 4.75 -0.93 -22.47
N LYS A 198 5.65 -1.13 -23.43
CA LYS A 198 6.77 -0.20 -23.68
C LYS A 198 6.21 1.16 -24.15
N PHE A 199 6.69 2.24 -23.53
CA PHE A 199 6.40 3.62 -23.92
C PHE A 199 7.71 4.40 -24.01
N THR A 200 7.74 5.47 -24.81
CA THR A 200 8.90 6.38 -24.79
C THR A 200 8.78 7.32 -23.60
N ARG A 201 9.86 7.48 -22.83
CA ARG A 201 9.87 8.41 -21.68
C ARG A 201 9.70 9.87 -22.11
N GLU A 202 9.99 10.18 -23.37
CA GLU A 202 9.87 11.51 -23.98
C GLU A 202 8.41 11.92 -24.21
N GLU A 203 7.52 10.95 -24.49
CA GLU A 203 6.06 11.19 -24.57
C GLU A 203 5.46 11.62 -23.22
N GLY A 204 6.20 11.52 -22.10
CA GLY A 204 5.77 11.99 -20.79
C GLY A 204 4.67 11.15 -20.14
N ARG A 205 4.29 10.02 -20.75
CA ARG A 205 3.23 9.13 -20.26
C ARG A 205 3.49 8.59 -18.85
N ASN A 206 4.73 8.19 -18.55
CA ASN A 206 5.12 7.78 -17.19
C ASN A 206 5.02 8.90 -16.16
N ARG A 207 5.31 10.14 -16.55
CA ARG A 207 5.15 11.30 -15.66
C ARG A 207 3.67 11.53 -15.34
N LEU A 208 2.79 11.35 -16.32
CA LEU A 208 1.35 11.46 -16.10
C LEU A 208 0.84 10.33 -15.21
N PHE A 209 1.26 9.07 -15.42
CA PHE A 209 0.97 7.97 -14.49
C PHE A 209 1.42 8.31 -13.07
N SER A 210 2.67 8.72 -12.91
CA SER A 210 3.24 9.13 -11.61
C SER A 210 2.41 10.23 -10.95
N GLU A 211 2.00 11.25 -11.69
CA GLU A 211 1.20 12.36 -11.15
C GLU A 211 -0.17 11.89 -10.68
N LEU A 212 -0.84 11.06 -11.50
CA LEU A 212 -2.18 10.55 -11.21
C LEU A 212 -2.18 9.53 -10.05
N ILE A 213 -1.13 8.70 -9.93
CA ILE A 213 -0.92 7.80 -8.80
C ILE A 213 -0.71 8.60 -7.52
N GLY A 214 0.18 9.61 -7.54
CA GLY A 214 0.41 10.46 -6.38
C GLY A 214 -0.87 11.20 -5.93
N GLU A 215 -1.66 11.69 -6.88
CA GLU A 215 -2.94 12.33 -6.59
C GLU A 215 -3.98 11.34 -6.04
N ASN A 216 -4.03 10.10 -6.55
CA ASN A 216 -4.85 9.03 -5.98
C ASN A 216 -4.45 8.76 -4.52
N SER A 217 -3.16 8.62 -4.22
CA SER A 217 -2.66 8.37 -2.86
C SER A 217 -3.04 9.50 -1.90
N VAL A 218 -2.96 10.76 -2.34
CA VAL A 218 -3.43 11.91 -1.55
C VAL A 218 -4.94 11.83 -1.31
N LEU A 219 -5.75 11.60 -2.35
CA LEU A 219 -7.21 11.54 -2.23
C LEU A 219 -7.67 10.38 -1.35
N MET A 220 -7.07 9.20 -1.49
CA MET A 220 -7.38 8.02 -0.69
C MET A 220 -6.99 8.16 0.79
N SER A 221 -6.04 9.05 1.12
CA SER A 221 -5.60 9.31 2.50
C SER A 221 -6.45 10.33 3.26
N LYS A 222 -7.35 11.05 2.57
CA LYS A 222 -8.19 12.07 3.20
C LYS A 222 -9.31 11.46 4.03
N ILE A 223 -9.73 12.20 5.05
CA ILE A 223 -10.95 11.90 5.81
C ILE A 223 -12.15 12.44 5.02
N TYR A 224 -13.08 11.56 4.69
CA TYR A 224 -14.38 11.90 4.11
C TYR A 224 -15.43 11.79 5.20
N VAL A 225 -16.24 12.83 5.38
CA VAL A 225 -17.25 12.88 6.46
C VAL A 225 -18.30 11.80 6.25
N GLY A 226 -18.75 11.57 5.02
CA GLY A 226 -19.74 10.56 4.67
C GLY A 226 -19.32 9.13 5.03
N ASP A 227 -18.01 8.83 4.99
CA ASP A 227 -17.47 7.51 5.34
C ASP A 227 -17.57 7.18 6.84
N TYR A 228 -17.84 8.19 7.69
CA TYR A 228 -17.99 8.04 9.14
C TYR A 228 -19.36 8.50 9.66
N LEU A 229 -19.97 9.50 9.01
CA LEU A 229 -21.25 10.12 9.32
C LEU A 229 -22.08 10.28 8.02
N PRO A 230 -22.74 9.20 7.54
CA PRO A 230 -23.37 9.19 6.22
C PRO A 230 -24.38 10.32 5.97
N TRP A 231 -25.15 10.73 7.00
CA TRP A 231 -26.12 11.83 6.92
C TRP A 231 -25.45 13.22 6.71
N LEU A 232 -24.15 13.33 6.94
CA LEU A 232 -23.33 14.51 6.65
C LEU A 232 -22.45 14.36 5.40
N GLY A 233 -22.65 13.31 4.58
CA GLY A 233 -21.83 13.07 3.38
C GLY A 233 -21.87 14.21 2.36
N TRP A 234 -22.91 15.05 2.37
CA TRP A 234 -22.99 16.26 1.54
C TRP A 234 -21.85 17.26 1.82
N LEU A 235 -21.24 17.21 3.01
CA LEU A 235 -20.07 18.02 3.34
C LEU A 235 -18.85 17.69 2.48
N ASP A 236 -18.70 16.44 2.02
CA ASP A 236 -17.59 16.07 1.14
C ASP A 236 -17.70 16.73 -0.24
N THR A 237 -18.92 17.00 -0.69
CA THR A 237 -19.21 17.81 -1.87
C THR A 237 -18.92 19.28 -1.60
N LEU A 238 -19.37 19.82 -0.45
CA LEU A 238 -19.13 21.20 -0.05
C LEU A 238 -17.63 21.53 0.05
N PHE A 239 -16.84 20.63 0.64
CA PHE A 239 -15.39 20.77 0.78
C PHE A 239 -14.62 20.56 -0.53
N GLY A 240 -15.31 20.20 -1.62
CA GLY A 240 -14.73 20.00 -2.95
C GLY A 240 -13.93 18.69 -3.10
N SER A 241 -13.95 17.81 -2.10
CA SER A 241 -13.23 16.52 -2.15
C SER A 241 -13.79 15.62 -3.26
N VAL A 242 -15.12 15.55 -3.39
CA VAL A 242 -15.80 14.79 -4.46
C VAL A 242 -15.46 15.35 -5.85
N ALA A 243 -15.46 16.68 -6.00
CA ALA A 243 -15.10 17.33 -7.26
C ALA A 243 -13.64 17.05 -7.66
N ARG A 244 -12.71 17.06 -6.70
CA ARG A 244 -11.30 16.73 -6.91
C ARG A 244 -11.11 15.26 -7.31
N CYS A 245 -11.84 14.33 -6.69
CA CYS A 245 -11.88 12.92 -7.10
C CYS A 245 -12.38 12.75 -8.54
N ASN A 246 -13.51 13.38 -8.90
CA ASN A 246 -14.05 13.30 -10.25
C ASN A 246 -13.11 13.91 -11.30
N LYS A 247 -12.43 15.01 -10.96
CA LYS A 247 -11.39 15.60 -11.83
C LYS A 247 -10.26 14.60 -12.06
N ASN A 248 -9.75 13.95 -11.01
CA ASN A 248 -8.67 12.98 -11.17
C ASN A 248 -9.12 11.74 -11.94
N LYS A 249 -10.34 11.23 -11.67
CA LYS A 249 -10.97 10.15 -12.42
C LYS A 249 -11.04 10.46 -13.92
N SER A 250 -11.49 11.66 -14.30
CA SER A 250 -11.58 12.04 -15.71
C SER A 250 -10.22 12.06 -16.41
N ARG A 251 -9.14 12.42 -15.69
CA ARG A 251 -7.78 12.36 -16.23
C ARG A 251 -7.30 10.93 -16.41
N TRP A 252 -7.59 10.05 -15.44
CA TRP A 252 -7.37 8.61 -15.58
C TRP A 252 -8.11 8.03 -16.78
N ASP A 253 -9.39 8.38 -16.94
CA ASP A 253 -10.20 7.89 -18.05
C ASP A 253 -9.57 8.23 -19.40
N LYS A 254 -9.17 9.49 -19.61
CA LYS A 254 -8.52 9.91 -20.85
C LYS A 254 -7.24 9.12 -21.12
N LEU A 255 -6.37 9.02 -20.12
CA LEU A 255 -5.10 8.28 -20.27
C LEU A 255 -5.33 6.80 -20.58
N LEU A 256 -6.25 6.15 -19.87
CA LEU A 256 -6.50 4.72 -20.06
C LEU A 256 -7.25 4.44 -21.36
N ASP A 257 -8.12 5.34 -21.82
CA ASP A 257 -8.74 5.25 -23.14
C ASP A 257 -7.69 5.31 -24.26
N GLU A 258 -6.71 6.21 -24.15
CA GLU A 258 -5.57 6.28 -25.07
C GLU A 258 -4.75 4.98 -25.04
N VAL A 259 -4.38 4.51 -23.86
CA VAL A 259 -3.61 3.26 -23.69
C VAL A 259 -4.36 2.07 -24.29
N ILE A 260 -5.65 1.89 -23.97
CA ILE A 260 -6.45 0.77 -24.49
C ILE A 260 -6.58 0.85 -26.00
N LYS A 261 -6.80 2.06 -26.55
CA LYS A 261 -6.90 2.29 -28.00
C LYS A 261 -5.60 1.94 -28.71
N ASP A 262 -4.45 2.36 -28.17
CA ASP A 262 -3.13 2.07 -28.74
C ASP A 262 -2.89 0.55 -28.86
N HIS A 263 -3.24 -0.22 -27.83
CA HIS A 263 -3.10 -1.69 -27.84
C HIS A 263 -4.09 -2.36 -28.81
N ALA A 264 -5.33 -1.87 -28.87
CA ALA A 264 -6.32 -2.38 -29.81
C ALA A 264 -5.88 -2.18 -31.28
N VAL A 265 -5.29 -1.01 -31.61
CA VAL A 265 -4.74 -0.73 -32.94
C VAL A 265 -3.54 -1.61 -33.25
N ARG A 266 -2.60 -1.76 -32.31
CA ARG A 266 -1.41 -2.61 -32.48
C ARG A 266 -1.79 -4.07 -32.75
N SER A 267 -2.76 -4.59 -31.99
CA SER A 267 -3.29 -5.95 -32.16
C SER A 267 -3.92 -6.16 -33.53
N ALA A 268 -4.63 -5.16 -34.08
CA ALA A 268 -5.23 -5.25 -35.42
C ALA A 268 -4.19 -5.20 -36.55
N GLN A 269 -3.06 -4.52 -36.35
CA GLN A 269 -2.01 -4.37 -37.36
C GLN A 269 -1.08 -5.59 -37.49
N HIS A 270 -0.87 -6.35 -36.42
CA HIS A 270 0.08 -7.48 -36.38
C HIS A 270 -0.53 -8.83 -36.83
N GLY A 271 -1.71 -8.84 -37.46
CA GLY A 271 -2.20 -9.98 -38.24
C GLY A 271 -2.39 -11.32 -37.52
N GLY A 272 -2.39 -11.36 -36.18
CA GLY A 272 -2.51 -12.61 -35.43
C GLY A 272 -1.24 -13.48 -35.40
N GLU A 273 -0.06 -12.94 -35.74
CA GLU A 273 1.20 -13.59 -35.36
C GLU A 273 1.30 -13.55 -33.83
N GLU A 274 0.95 -14.68 -33.20
CA GLU A 274 1.10 -14.90 -31.78
C GLU A 274 2.59 -14.89 -31.44
N ASN A 275 3.14 -13.70 -31.16
CA ASN A 275 4.37 -13.65 -30.39
C ASN A 275 4.08 -14.32 -29.05
N ASP A 276 4.86 -15.36 -28.76
CA ASP A 276 4.57 -16.49 -27.89
C ASP A 276 4.49 -16.07 -26.41
N GLY A 277 3.48 -15.28 -26.02
CA GLY A 277 3.16 -14.86 -24.65
C GLY A 277 4.20 -14.02 -23.88
N GLU A 278 5.47 -14.02 -24.28
CA GLU A 278 6.59 -13.48 -23.50
C GLU A 278 6.63 -11.94 -23.48
N ASP A 279 6.09 -11.28 -24.51
CA ASP A 279 6.07 -9.81 -24.62
C ASP A 279 4.73 -9.14 -24.26
N LYS A 280 3.70 -9.89 -23.85
CA LYS A 280 2.37 -9.32 -23.56
C LYS A 280 2.36 -8.56 -22.23
N ASP A 281 1.84 -7.34 -22.22
CA ASP A 281 1.55 -6.58 -21.00
C ASP A 281 0.14 -6.89 -20.44
N PHE A 282 -0.27 -6.22 -19.36
CA PHE A 282 -1.58 -6.46 -18.76
C PHE A 282 -2.73 -6.03 -19.67
N VAL A 283 -2.58 -4.94 -20.42
CA VAL A 283 -3.63 -4.47 -21.34
C VAL A 283 -3.86 -5.51 -22.43
N ASP A 284 -2.78 -6.05 -23.02
CA ASP A 284 -2.88 -7.12 -24.02
C ASP A 284 -3.63 -8.34 -23.49
N VAL A 285 -3.26 -8.80 -22.29
CA VAL A 285 -3.88 -9.97 -21.66
C VAL A 285 -5.36 -9.71 -21.36
N LEU A 286 -5.69 -8.56 -20.78
CA LEU A 286 -7.07 -8.21 -20.43
C LEU A 286 -7.96 -8.01 -21.66
N LEU A 287 -7.44 -7.42 -22.74
CA LEU A 287 -8.18 -7.29 -24.00
C LEU A 287 -8.38 -8.64 -24.69
N SER A 288 -7.40 -9.55 -24.61
CA SER A 288 -7.53 -10.92 -25.10
C SER A 288 -8.62 -11.66 -24.33
N LEU A 289 -8.62 -11.56 -23.00
CA LEU A 289 -9.61 -12.16 -22.14
C LEU A 289 -11.01 -11.59 -22.39
N GLN A 290 -11.15 -10.27 -22.54
CA GLN A 290 -12.44 -9.63 -22.87
C GLN A 290 -13.08 -10.18 -24.16
N LYS A 291 -12.27 -10.63 -25.13
CA LYS A 291 -12.74 -11.18 -26.41
C LYS A 291 -12.96 -12.70 -26.39
N ASP A 292 -12.59 -13.38 -25.30
CA ASP A 292 -12.63 -14.84 -25.21
C ASP A 292 -14.08 -15.34 -25.00
N PRO A 293 -14.68 -16.04 -25.97
CA PRO A 293 -16.05 -16.55 -25.85
C PRO A 293 -16.16 -17.69 -24.82
N ALA A 294 -15.05 -18.30 -24.39
CA ALA A 294 -15.03 -19.35 -23.39
C ALA A 294 -15.07 -18.79 -21.95
N MET A 295 -15.03 -17.47 -21.76
CA MET A 295 -15.10 -16.88 -20.43
C MET A 295 -16.56 -16.73 -19.97
N ASP A 296 -16.92 -17.40 -18.89
CA ASP A 296 -18.23 -17.27 -18.21
C ASP A 296 -18.43 -15.90 -17.51
N PHE A 297 -17.52 -14.95 -17.72
CA PHE A 297 -17.48 -13.65 -17.06
C PHE A 297 -17.28 -12.55 -18.10
N VAL A 298 -18.19 -11.58 -18.15
CA VAL A 298 -18.09 -10.46 -19.08
C VAL A 298 -17.17 -9.39 -18.47
N LEU A 299 -15.93 -9.33 -18.95
CA LEU A 299 -14.97 -8.30 -18.56
C LEU A 299 -15.24 -7.00 -19.34
N THR A 300 -15.77 -5.98 -18.69
CA THR A 300 -16.06 -4.69 -19.32
C THR A 300 -14.82 -3.79 -19.38
N THR A 301 -14.85 -2.78 -20.26
CA THR A 301 -13.77 -1.78 -20.33
C THR A 301 -13.58 -1.03 -19.01
N GLU A 302 -14.65 -0.79 -18.24
CA GLU A 302 -14.52 -0.20 -16.90
C GLU A 302 -13.81 -1.13 -15.92
N ASP A 303 -14.06 -2.44 -15.99
CA ASP A 303 -13.35 -3.43 -15.16
C ASP A 303 -11.86 -3.45 -15.50
N ILE A 304 -11.51 -3.39 -16.79
CA ILE A 304 -10.12 -3.27 -17.24
C ILE A 304 -9.49 -2.01 -16.66
N LYS A 305 -10.11 -0.84 -16.84
CA LYS A 305 -9.60 0.42 -16.30
C LYS A 305 -9.41 0.36 -14.78
N ALA A 306 -10.36 -0.22 -14.05
CA ALA A 306 -10.27 -0.38 -12.60
C ALA A 306 -9.07 -1.25 -12.19
N LEU A 307 -8.87 -2.39 -12.85
CA LEU A 307 -7.70 -3.26 -12.63
C LEU A 307 -6.37 -2.55 -12.95
N LEU A 308 -6.31 -1.75 -14.01
CA LEU A 308 -5.11 -1.00 -14.38
C LEU A 308 -4.77 0.07 -13.32
N VAL A 309 -5.74 0.87 -12.86
CA VAL A 309 -5.51 1.87 -11.80
C VAL A 309 -5.05 1.19 -10.50
N ASP A 310 -5.69 0.09 -10.12
CA ASP A 310 -5.39 -0.65 -8.89
C ASP A 310 -3.97 -1.24 -8.91
N THR A 311 -3.58 -1.86 -10.03
CA THR A 311 -2.23 -2.45 -10.18
C THR A 311 -1.13 -1.39 -10.29
N LEU A 312 -1.36 -0.29 -11.02
CA LEU A 312 -0.43 0.84 -11.12
C LEU A 312 -0.17 1.47 -9.75
N GLY A 313 -1.24 1.78 -9.01
CA GLY A 313 -1.14 2.40 -7.68
C GLY A 313 -0.56 1.44 -6.63
N GLY A 314 -1.10 0.22 -6.57
CA GLY A 314 -0.70 -0.78 -5.58
C GLY A 314 0.75 -1.25 -5.73
N GLY A 315 1.28 -1.32 -6.96
CA GLY A 315 2.65 -1.75 -7.23
C GLY A 315 3.70 -0.65 -7.10
N THR A 316 3.36 0.60 -7.40
CA THR A 316 4.35 1.70 -7.49
C THR A 316 4.77 2.21 -6.11
N ASP A 317 3.81 2.72 -5.33
CA ASP A 317 4.10 3.40 -4.06
C ASP A 317 4.67 2.42 -3.02
N THR A 318 4.10 1.22 -2.91
CA THR A 318 4.51 0.22 -1.92
C THR A 318 5.95 -0.26 -2.16
N SER A 319 6.31 -0.50 -3.42
CA SER A 319 7.66 -0.94 -3.79
C SER A 319 8.69 0.18 -3.57
N TYR A 320 8.35 1.42 -3.96
CA TYR A 320 9.23 2.58 -3.75
C TYR A 320 9.52 2.78 -2.25
N ILE A 321 8.47 2.79 -1.43
CA ILE A 321 8.59 2.98 0.02
C ILE A 321 9.46 1.88 0.63
N THR A 322 9.32 0.63 0.18
CA THR A 322 10.14 -0.48 0.66
C THR A 322 11.61 -0.30 0.31
N LEU A 323 11.95 0.08 -0.94
CA LEU A 323 13.34 0.35 -1.34
C LEU A 323 13.94 1.53 -0.58
N GLU A 324 13.16 2.59 -0.38
CA GLU A 324 13.62 3.76 0.36
C GLU A 324 13.94 3.41 1.81
N TRP A 325 13.04 2.71 2.51
CA TRP A 325 13.29 2.24 3.87
C TRP A 325 14.46 1.26 3.95
N ALA A 326 14.63 0.39 2.95
CA ALA A 326 15.78 -0.51 2.88
C ALA A 326 17.10 0.26 2.85
N MET A 327 17.21 1.26 1.97
CA MET A 327 18.41 2.09 1.88
C MET A 327 18.64 2.91 3.16
N VAL A 328 17.58 3.46 3.76
CA VAL A 328 17.65 4.21 5.02
C VAL A 328 18.19 3.33 6.16
N GLU A 329 17.64 2.13 6.34
CA GLU A 329 18.05 1.22 7.42
C GLU A 329 19.47 0.68 7.20
N LEU A 330 19.85 0.39 5.95
CA LEU A 330 21.22 -0.05 5.64
C LEU A 330 22.23 1.08 5.89
N ILE A 331 21.93 2.33 5.55
CA ILE A 331 22.79 3.48 5.86
C ILE A 331 22.98 3.66 7.37
N ARG A 332 21.90 3.46 8.15
CA ARG A 332 21.94 3.52 9.61
C ARG A 332 22.59 2.31 10.27
N SER A 333 22.68 1.17 9.55
CA SER A 333 23.31 -0.07 10.03
C SER A 333 24.49 -0.51 9.15
N PRO A 334 25.70 0.04 9.38
CA PRO A 334 26.89 -0.25 8.57
C PRO A 334 27.33 -1.71 8.64
N ARG A 335 26.97 -2.40 9.72
CA ARG A 335 27.22 -3.83 9.86
C ARG A 335 26.35 -4.61 8.88
N ALA A 336 25.06 -4.30 8.81
CA ALA A 336 24.14 -4.93 7.86
C ALA A 336 24.49 -4.55 6.41
N MET A 337 24.79 -3.26 6.15
CA MET A 337 25.23 -2.81 4.82
C MET A 337 26.46 -3.59 4.33
N ARG A 338 27.54 -3.65 5.13
CA ARG A 338 28.76 -4.38 4.74
C ARG A 338 28.49 -5.86 4.51
N LYS A 339 27.73 -6.51 5.39
CA LYS A 339 27.41 -7.93 5.24
C LYS A 339 26.59 -8.20 3.97
N LEU A 340 25.66 -7.32 3.63
CA LEU A 340 24.89 -7.40 2.39
C LEU A 340 25.76 -7.15 1.16
N GLN A 341 26.58 -6.10 1.17
CA GLN A 341 27.53 -5.81 0.10
C GLN A 341 28.48 -6.99 -0.14
N ASP A 342 29.01 -7.60 0.91
CA ASP A 342 29.86 -8.78 0.84
C ASP A 342 29.14 -9.98 0.20
N GLU A 343 27.90 -10.28 0.60
CA GLU A 343 27.11 -11.37 0.00
C GLU A 343 26.88 -11.11 -1.50
N VAL A 344 26.41 -9.92 -1.85
CA VAL A 344 26.06 -9.57 -3.23
C VAL A 344 27.29 -9.52 -4.14
N ARG A 345 28.40 -8.93 -3.68
CA ARG A 345 29.65 -8.81 -4.46
C ARG A 345 30.32 -10.17 -4.67
N ARG A 346 30.26 -11.06 -3.68
CA ARG A 346 30.72 -12.47 -3.83
C ARG A 346 29.82 -13.24 -4.78
N GLY A 347 28.50 -13.06 -4.67
CA GLY A 347 27.50 -13.74 -5.51
C GLY A 347 27.62 -13.45 -7.01
N ARG A 348 28.11 -12.26 -7.39
CA ARG A 348 28.34 -11.87 -8.80
C ARG A 348 29.60 -12.48 -9.43
N GLY A 349 30.40 -13.24 -8.67
CA GLY A 349 31.60 -13.92 -9.20
C GLY A 349 32.69 -12.98 -9.73
N GLY A 350 32.77 -11.73 -9.24
CA GLY A 350 33.83 -10.78 -9.57
C GLY A 350 33.76 -10.08 -10.94
N GLY A 351 32.79 -10.40 -11.80
CA GLY A 351 32.61 -9.67 -13.08
C GLY A 351 32.15 -8.22 -12.86
N GLU A 352 32.33 -7.31 -13.81
CA GLU A 352 31.92 -5.88 -13.70
C GLU A 352 30.44 -5.61 -14.06
N GLY A 353 29.63 -6.65 -14.31
CA GLY A 353 28.25 -6.52 -14.77
C GLY A 353 27.23 -6.09 -13.70
N LEU A 354 25.98 -5.86 -14.10
CA LEU A 354 24.86 -5.77 -13.15
C LEU A 354 24.49 -7.15 -12.62
N VAL A 355 23.95 -7.22 -11.40
CA VAL A 355 23.41 -8.45 -10.83
C VAL A 355 22.14 -8.82 -11.60
N ARG A 356 22.06 -10.07 -12.05
CA ARG A 356 20.88 -10.61 -12.76
C ARG A 356 19.90 -11.28 -11.81
N GLU A 357 18.66 -11.44 -12.24
CA GLU A 357 17.61 -12.00 -11.38
C GLU A 357 17.89 -13.44 -10.95
N GLU A 358 18.56 -14.25 -11.78
CA GLU A 358 18.92 -15.62 -11.40
C GLU A 358 19.90 -15.68 -10.23
N GLU A 359 20.81 -14.70 -10.16
CA GLU A 359 21.87 -14.63 -9.14
C GLU A 359 21.30 -14.22 -7.78
N VAL A 360 20.24 -13.40 -7.78
CA VAL A 360 19.51 -12.96 -6.58
C VAL A 360 18.92 -14.15 -5.79
N SER A 361 18.57 -15.24 -6.47
CA SER A 361 17.97 -16.42 -5.84
C SER A 361 18.82 -17.02 -4.71
N GLN A 362 20.15 -16.86 -4.77
CA GLN A 362 21.12 -17.39 -3.81
C GLN A 362 21.47 -16.41 -2.68
N MET A 363 20.96 -15.18 -2.71
CA MET A 363 21.29 -14.12 -1.75
C MET A 363 20.37 -14.19 -0.51
N ALA A 364 20.71 -15.05 0.44
CA ALA A 364 19.88 -15.30 1.62
C ALA A 364 19.80 -14.08 2.56
N TYR A 365 20.90 -13.35 2.73
CA TYR A 365 20.94 -12.15 3.57
C TYR A 365 20.21 -10.97 2.94
N LEU A 366 20.25 -10.81 1.62
CA LEU A 366 19.39 -9.87 0.87
C LEU A 366 17.90 -10.10 1.17
N LYS A 367 17.47 -11.36 1.10
CA LYS A 367 16.09 -11.75 1.43
C LYS A 367 15.75 -11.44 2.89
N ALA A 368 16.69 -11.69 3.80
CA ALA A 368 16.54 -11.39 5.21
C ALA A 368 16.44 -9.87 5.48
N VAL A 369 17.24 -9.06 4.77
CA VAL A 369 17.18 -7.60 4.80
C VAL A 369 15.81 -7.11 4.36
N LEU A 370 15.31 -7.60 3.22
CA LEU A 370 14.01 -7.19 2.71
C LEU A 370 12.88 -7.56 3.68
N LYS A 371 12.95 -8.74 4.29
CA LYS A 371 11.98 -9.15 5.32
C LYS A 371 12.02 -8.26 6.56
N GLU A 372 13.21 -7.89 7.02
CA GLU A 372 13.35 -7.00 8.18
C GLU A 372 12.85 -5.58 7.89
N VAL A 373 13.08 -5.08 6.67
CA VAL A 373 12.50 -3.80 6.22
C VAL A 373 10.98 -3.87 6.23
N LEU A 374 10.37 -4.92 5.70
CA LEU A 374 8.91 -5.06 5.67
C LEU A 374 8.29 -5.30 7.06
N ARG A 375 9.04 -5.87 8.00
CA ARG A 375 8.62 -6.00 9.41
C ARG A 375 8.57 -4.63 10.09
N LEU A 376 9.62 -3.83 9.95
CA LEU A 376 9.72 -2.52 10.59
C LEU A 376 8.93 -1.44 9.86
N HIS A 377 8.88 -1.48 8.54
CA HIS A 377 8.32 -0.42 7.71
C HIS A 377 7.34 -1.00 6.68
N PRO A 378 6.26 -1.68 7.12
CA PRO A 378 5.24 -2.16 6.20
C PRO A 378 4.63 -0.96 5.47
N PRO A 379 4.66 -0.91 4.12
CA PRO A 379 4.17 0.25 3.38
C PRO A 379 2.71 0.58 3.67
N ALA A 380 1.88 -0.42 3.95
CA ALA A 380 0.49 -0.26 4.43
C ALA A 380 0.39 -0.76 5.88
N PRO A 381 0.59 0.10 6.90
CA PRO A 381 0.78 -0.31 8.29
C PRO A 381 -0.49 -0.86 8.95
N LEU A 382 -1.66 -0.47 8.45
CA LEU A 382 -2.99 -0.98 8.87
C LEU A 382 -3.57 -2.01 7.89
N LEU A 383 -2.77 -2.43 6.90
CA LEU A 383 -3.24 -3.11 5.69
C LEU A 383 -4.39 -2.32 5.01
N LEU A 384 -5.06 -2.95 4.06
CA LEU A 384 -6.34 -2.42 3.56
C LEU A 384 -7.47 -2.79 4.54
N PRO A 385 -8.43 -1.89 4.79
CA PRO A 385 -9.53 -2.16 5.72
C PRO A 385 -10.37 -3.33 5.25
N HIS A 386 -10.69 -4.25 6.16
CA HIS A 386 -11.70 -5.27 5.94
C HIS A 386 -13.07 -4.77 6.44
N GLU A 387 -14.14 -5.42 6.02
CA GLU A 387 -15.49 -5.19 6.54
C GLU A 387 -16.19 -6.53 6.78
N LEU A 388 -16.80 -6.69 7.96
CA LEU A 388 -17.55 -7.90 8.29
C LEU A 388 -18.82 -8.01 7.44
N LEU A 389 -18.97 -9.16 6.76
CA LEU A 389 -20.14 -9.50 5.95
C LEU A 389 -21.32 -9.99 6.79
N GLU A 390 -21.02 -10.52 7.98
CA GLU A 390 -21.96 -11.10 8.95
C GLU A 390 -21.46 -10.89 10.38
N ASP A 391 -22.33 -11.05 11.36
CA ASP A 391 -21.94 -11.04 12.77
C ASP A 391 -20.97 -12.21 13.02
N CYS A 392 -19.89 -11.95 13.77
CA CYS A 392 -18.82 -12.92 13.95
C CYS A 392 -18.31 -12.90 15.40
N SER A 393 -17.79 -14.03 15.89
CA SER A 393 -17.05 -14.07 17.14
C SER A 393 -15.55 -14.08 16.87
N ILE A 394 -14.83 -13.15 17.50
CA ILE A 394 -13.38 -13.05 17.45
C ILE A 394 -12.85 -13.02 18.88
N GLN A 395 -12.01 -14.00 19.25
CA GLN A 395 -11.49 -14.22 20.60
C GLN A 395 -12.58 -14.25 21.67
N GLY A 396 -13.73 -14.84 21.36
CA GLY A 396 -14.89 -14.91 22.26
C GLY A 396 -15.71 -13.62 22.38
N TYR A 397 -15.32 -12.54 21.70
CA TYR A 397 -16.10 -11.32 21.59
C TYR A 397 -17.01 -11.34 20.37
N SER A 398 -18.23 -10.82 20.50
CA SER A 398 -19.18 -10.63 19.40
C SER A 398 -18.91 -9.31 18.68
N ILE A 399 -18.65 -9.39 17.38
CA ILE A 399 -18.39 -8.27 16.49
C ILE A 399 -19.54 -8.16 15.48
N PRO A 400 -20.18 -7.00 15.34
CA PRO A 400 -21.32 -6.84 14.46
C PRO A 400 -20.91 -6.82 12.98
N LYS A 401 -21.82 -7.28 12.12
CA LYS A 401 -21.81 -7.04 10.68
C LYS A 401 -21.58 -5.55 10.38
N LYS A 402 -20.90 -5.26 9.27
CA LYS A 402 -20.45 -3.91 8.87
C LYS A 402 -19.40 -3.28 9.80
N ALA A 403 -18.87 -4.01 10.78
CA ALA A 403 -17.67 -3.56 11.46
C ALA A 403 -16.50 -3.49 10.47
N ARG A 404 -15.85 -2.33 10.41
CA ARG A 404 -14.58 -2.16 9.72
C ARG A 404 -13.49 -2.83 10.55
N VAL A 405 -12.54 -3.50 9.93
CA VAL A 405 -11.42 -4.13 10.63
C VAL A 405 -10.10 -3.58 10.12
N PHE A 406 -9.30 -3.05 11.05
CA PHE A 406 -7.92 -2.66 10.81
C PHE A 406 -6.98 -3.66 11.48
N VAL A 407 -6.07 -4.23 10.70
CA VAL A 407 -5.00 -5.08 11.22
C VAL A 407 -3.73 -4.25 11.25
N ASN A 408 -3.26 -3.93 12.45
CA ASN A 408 -2.09 -3.09 12.66
C ASN A 408 -0.81 -3.92 12.52
N ALA A 409 -0.45 -4.23 11.27
CA ALA A 409 0.76 -4.95 10.92
C ALA A 409 2.02 -4.24 11.45
N TRP A 410 2.02 -2.90 11.50
CA TRP A 410 3.11 -2.11 12.08
C TRP A 410 3.30 -2.37 13.59
N ALA A 411 2.20 -2.45 14.34
CA ALA A 411 2.25 -2.76 15.77
C ALA A 411 2.69 -4.22 16.01
N MET A 412 2.18 -5.16 15.21
CA MET A 412 2.52 -6.57 15.33
C MET A 412 3.99 -6.85 14.97
N GLY A 413 4.51 -6.14 13.97
CA GLY A 413 5.94 -6.15 13.65
C GLY A 413 6.81 -5.66 14.80
N ARG A 414 6.26 -4.89 15.76
CA ARG A 414 6.96 -4.33 16.93
C ARG A 414 6.59 -4.95 18.27
N ASP A 415 5.81 -6.03 18.28
CA ASP A 415 5.38 -6.66 19.53
C ASP A 415 6.56 -7.39 20.21
N PRO A 416 7.00 -6.97 21.41
CA PRO A 416 8.11 -7.62 22.12
C PRO A 416 7.81 -9.07 22.54
N ARG A 417 6.54 -9.49 22.53
CA ARG A 417 6.15 -10.89 22.76
C ARG A 417 6.43 -11.78 21.55
N SER A 418 6.51 -11.19 20.37
CA SER A 418 6.75 -11.90 19.10
C SER A 418 8.17 -11.74 18.59
N TRP A 419 8.82 -10.62 18.92
CA TRP A 419 10.11 -10.23 18.37
C TRP A 419 11.07 -9.78 19.47
N GLU A 420 12.24 -10.42 19.56
CA GLU A 420 13.35 -9.94 20.38
C GLU A 420 13.92 -8.63 19.80
N SER A 421 14.11 -7.62 20.65
CA SER A 421 14.54 -6.26 20.28
C SER A 421 13.75 -5.72 19.07
N PRO A 422 12.42 -5.52 19.21
CA PRO A 422 11.53 -5.28 18.09
C PRO A 422 11.84 -4.00 17.31
N GLU A 423 12.43 -2.98 17.94
CA GLU A 423 12.78 -1.72 17.28
C GLU A 423 14.13 -1.76 16.55
N GLU A 424 14.93 -2.81 16.77
CA GLU A 424 16.25 -2.94 16.14
C GLU A 424 16.14 -3.51 14.73
N PHE A 425 16.78 -2.85 13.76
CA PHE A 425 16.98 -3.39 12.42
C PHE A 425 18.03 -4.51 12.45
N ARG A 426 17.55 -5.75 12.50
CA ARG A 426 18.37 -6.96 12.67
C ARG A 426 17.95 -8.06 11.68
N PRO A 427 18.41 -7.98 10.40
CA PRO A 427 18.09 -8.97 9.37
C PRO A 427 18.40 -10.41 9.77
N GLU A 428 19.38 -10.64 10.65
CA GLU A 428 19.76 -11.96 11.17
C GLU A 428 18.58 -12.76 11.74
N ARG A 429 17.51 -12.11 12.20
CA ARG A 429 16.33 -12.80 12.71
C ARG A 429 15.56 -13.62 11.66
N PHE A 430 15.85 -13.40 10.38
CA PHE A 430 15.25 -14.13 9.26
C PHE A 430 16.23 -15.13 8.61
N ALA A 431 17.39 -15.37 9.23
CA ALA A 431 18.44 -16.22 8.65
C ALA A 431 18.06 -17.71 8.57
N ASP A 432 17.15 -18.18 9.43
CA ASP A 432 16.65 -19.56 9.43
C ASP A 432 15.65 -19.84 8.30
N GLY A 433 15.16 -18.79 7.62
CA GLY A 433 14.17 -18.88 6.56
C GLY A 433 12.78 -19.32 7.00
N SER A 434 12.49 -19.40 8.31
CA SER A 434 11.24 -19.98 8.83
C SER A 434 10.00 -19.12 8.54
N LEU A 435 10.18 -17.81 8.44
CA LEU A 435 9.12 -16.86 8.12
C LEU A 435 9.13 -16.52 6.63
N ASP A 436 7.97 -16.67 5.99
CA ASP A 436 7.75 -16.33 4.59
C ASP A 436 6.61 -15.30 4.43
N PHE A 437 6.26 -15.01 3.19
CA PHE A 437 5.24 -14.03 2.84
C PHE A 437 3.84 -14.67 2.62
N THR A 438 3.66 -15.97 2.91
CA THR A 438 2.40 -16.69 2.63
C THR A 438 1.23 -16.23 3.53
N GLY A 439 1.53 -15.46 4.57
CA GLY A 439 0.55 -15.07 5.59
C GLY A 439 0.13 -16.23 6.50
N ASN A 440 0.91 -17.32 6.52
CA ASN A 440 0.69 -18.45 7.43
C ASN A 440 1.04 -18.12 8.89
N ASP A 441 2.08 -17.30 9.10
CA ASP A 441 2.48 -16.84 10.42
C ASP A 441 1.90 -15.44 10.67
N ALA A 442 0.99 -15.35 11.62
CA ALA A 442 0.32 -14.09 11.92
C ALA A 442 1.24 -13.06 12.57
N ARG A 443 2.45 -13.41 13.04
CA ARG A 443 3.44 -12.43 13.51
C ARG A 443 3.96 -11.57 12.36
N TYR A 444 3.86 -12.05 11.12
CA TYR A 444 4.47 -11.45 9.96
C TYR A 444 3.54 -11.48 8.73
N VAL A 445 2.78 -10.40 8.53
CA VAL A 445 1.77 -10.28 7.46
C VAL A 445 1.92 -9.00 6.62
N PRO A 446 3.12 -8.65 6.11
CA PRO A 446 3.32 -7.41 5.35
C PRO A 446 2.50 -7.33 4.05
N PHE A 447 2.08 -8.49 3.52
CA PHE A 447 1.21 -8.61 2.34
C PHE A 447 -0.24 -8.98 2.69
N GLY A 448 -0.60 -8.97 3.98
CA GLY A 448 -1.83 -9.53 4.51
C GLY A 448 -1.84 -11.06 4.52
N ALA A 449 -3.03 -11.65 4.68
CA ALA A 449 -3.23 -13.10 4.67
C ALA A 449 -4.67 -13.45 4.21
N GLY A 450 -4.90 -14.74 3.97
CA GLY A 450 -6.21 -15.28 3.59
C GLY A 450 -6.69 -14.83 2.21
N ARG A 451 -8.00 -14.74 2.02
CA ARG A 451 -8.64 -14.46 0.72
C ARG A 451 -8.18 -13.17 0.07
N ARG A 452 -7.91 -12.14 0.87
CA ARG A 452 -7.54 -10.81 0.39
C ARG A 452 -6.04 -10.54 0.42
N ILE A 453 -5.21 -11.58 0.56
CA ILE A 453 -3.75 -11.47 0.50
C ILE A 453 -3.29 -10.80 -0.81
N CYS A 454 -2.24 -9.99 -0.76
CA CYS A 454 -1.75 -9.27 -1.93
C CYS A 454 -1.44 -10.22 -3.10
N PRO A 455 -2.00 -10.01 -4.30
CA PRO A 455 -1.67 -10.83 -5.47
C PRO A 455 -0.29 -10.46 -6.06
N GLY A 456 0.19 -9.25 -5.83
CA GLY A 456 1.44 -8.72 -6.39
C GLY A 456 2.69 -9.11 -5.61
N GLN A 457 2.58 -9.96 -4.58
CA GLN A 457 3.68 -10.32 -3.68
C GLN A 457 4.94 -10.80 -4.43
N ASN A 458 4.80 -11.80 -5.30
CA ASN A 458 5.94 -12.37 -6.02
C ASN A 458 6.58 -11.37 -6.98
N PHE A 459 5.75 -10.55 -7.63
CA PHE A 459 6.21 -9.49 -8.53
C PHE A 459 7.02 -8.43 -7.77
N ALA A 460 6.48 -7.95 -6.66
CA ALA A 460 7.14 -6.94 -5.83
C ALA A 460 8.47 -7.47 -5.30
N VAL A 461 8.50 -8.67 -4.71
CA VAL A 461 9.72 -9.27 -4.17
C VAL A 461 10.82 -9.38 -5.24
N ALA A 462 10.49 -9.88 -6.44
CA ALA A 462 11.48 -9.97 -7.53
C ALA A 462 12.07 -8.59 -7.93
N ALA A 463 11.23 -7.56 -8.05
CA ALA A 463 11.69 -6.21 -8.38
C ALA A 463 12.51 -5.57 -7.25
N LEU A 464 12.10 -5.77 -6.00
CA LEU A 464 12.74 -5.20 -4.81
C LEU A 464 14.13 -5.81 -4.58
N GLU A 465 14.23 -7.14 -4.66
CA GLU A 465 15.50 -7.84 -4.45
C GLU A 465 16.51 -7.49 -5.54
N LEU A 466 16.10 -7.49 -6.82
CA LEU A 466 16.99 -7.15 -7.94
C LEU A 466 17.51 -5.70 -7.85
N ALA A 467 16.63 -4.75 -7.53
CA ALA A 467 17.01 -3.35 -7.40
C ALA A 467 17.96 -3.15 -6.22
N LEU A 468 17.62 -3.70 -5.04
CA LEU A 468 18.44 -3.55 -3.84
C LEU A 468 19.82 -4.20 -4.01
N ALA A 469 19.90 -5.38 -4.61
CA ALA A 469 21.17 -6.04 -4.93
C ALA A 469 22.06 -5.14 -5.79
N ASN A 470 21.52 -4.54 -6.85
CA ASN A 470 22.31 -3.68 -7.73
C ASN A 470 22.74 -2.37 -7.07
N LEU A 471 21.88 -1.75 -6.25
CA LEU A 471 22.21 -0.53 -5.50
C LEU A 471 23.41 -0.74 -4.59
N VAL A 472 23.48 -1.85 -3.85
CA VAL A 472 24.58 -2.12 -2.91
C VAL A 472 25.80 -2.76 -3.56
N SER A 473 25.62 -3.42 -4.71
CA SER A 473 26.71 -4.08 -5.44
C SER A 473 27.74 -3.06 -5.96
N ARG A 474 27.27 -2.01 -6.63
CA ARG A 474 28.10 -1.08 -7.42
C ARG A 474 28.65 0.11 -6.65
N PHE A 475 27.99 0.49 -5.56
CA PHE A 475 28.30 1.73 -4.86
C PHE A 475 28.51 1.48 -3.38
N ASP A 476 29.45 2.22 -2.82
CA ASP A 476 29.48 2.53 -1.40
C ASP A 476 28.70 3.84 -1.19
N TRP A 477 27.76 3.81 -0.25
CA TRP A 477 26.82 4.90 -0.04
C TRP A 477 27.14 5.71 1.21
N GLU A 478 27.09 7.03 1.08
CA GLU A 478 27.36 7.97 2.17
C GLU A 478 26.29 9.05 2.27
N LEU A 479 26.13 9.62 3.46
CA LEU A 479 25.29 10.80 3.66
C LEU A 479 26.03 12.05 3.16
N PRO A 480 25.34 13.00 2.49
CA PRO A 480 25.96 14.20 1.98
C PRO A 480 26.38 15.15 3.11
N GLY A 481 27.40 15.99 2.85
CA GLY A 481 27.73 17.13 3.70
C GLY A 481 28.23 16.78 5.11
N GLY A 482 28.69 15.54 5.35
CA GLY A 482 29.18 15.11 6.67
C GLY A 482 28.08 14.83 7.70
N LEU A 483 26.82 14.74 7.27
CA LEU A 483 25.71 14.33 8.12
C LEU A 483 25.98 12.95 8.74
N THR A 484 25.69 12.84 10.04
CA THR A 484 25.77 11.59 10.79
C THR A 484 24.52 10.75 10.57
N ARG A 485 24.60 9.46 10.90
CA ARG A 485 23.51 8.50 10.69
C ARG A 485 22.35 8.76 11.65
N GLU A 486 22.66 9.32 12.80
CA GLU A 486 21.74 9.70 13.88
C GLU A 486 20.90 10.92 13.48
N GLU A 487 21.40 11.76 12.58
CA GLU A 487 20.70 12.92 12.03
C GLU A 487 19.72 12.56 10.90
N LEU A 488 19.71 11.30 10.43
CA LEU A 488 18.75 10.86 9.42
C LEU A 488 17.35 10.75 10.03
N HIS A 489 16.47 11.70 9.69
CA HIS A 489 15.10 11.73 10.19
C HIS A 489 14.30 10.47 9.77
N MET A 490 13.83 9.73 10.76
CA MET A 490 13.03 8.50 10.63
C MET A 490 11.52 8.74 10.73
N ASN A 491 11.10 10.01 10.71
CA ASN A 491 9.68 10.34 10.81
C ASN A 491 8.91 9.80 9.61
N GLU A 492 7.69 9.35 9.85
CA GLU A 492 6.78 8.86 8.83
C GLU A 492 5.89 10.01 8.36
N ALA A 493 5.61 10.08 7.06
CA ALA A 493 4.62 11.02 6.55
C ALA A 493 3.19 10.45 6.71
N PRO A 494 2.19 11.29 6.97
CA PRO A 494 0.78 10.89 6.92
C PRO A 494 0.38 10.38 5.53
N GLY A 495 -0.48 9.36 5.48
CA GLY A 495 -0.95 8.79 4.22
C GLY A 495 -1.66 7.45 4.38
N ILE A 496 -2.20 6.93 3.28
CA ILE A 496 -2.64 5.53 3.18
C ILE A 496 -1.44 4.57 3.23
N THR A 497 -0.27 5.04 2.78
CA THR A 497 1.02 4.37 2.88
C THR A 497 1.99 5.15 3.77
N THR A 498 2.98 4.45 4.35
CA THR A 498 3.93 5.01 5.32
C THR A 498 5.29 5.27 4.69
N ARG A 499 5.35 6.33 3.89
CA ARG A 499 6.61 6.86 3.35
C ARG A 499 7.42 7.58 4.43
N ARG A 500 8.74 7.70 4.24
CA ARG A 500 9.55 8.56 5.11
C ARG A 500 9.20 10.03 4.86
N GLN A 501 9.24 10.82 5.93
CA GLN A 501 9.11 12.26 5.87
C GLN A 501 10.41 12.86 5.32
N GLY A 502 10.30 13.56 4.19
CA GLY A 502 11.44 14.13 3.48
C GLY A 502 12.06 13.17 2.46
N ARG A 503 12.95 13.71 1.62
CA ARG A 503 13.63 12.95 0.56
C ARG A 503 14.99 12.43 1.04
N LEU A 504 15.36 11.24 0.60
CA LEU A 504 16.63 10.61 0.87
C LEU A 504 17.65 11.07 -0.17
N HIS A 505 18.66 11.80 0.29
CA HIS A 505 19.79 12.20 -0.53
C HIS A 505 21.02 11.44 -0.08
N LEU A 506 21.73 10.79 -1.02
CA LEU A 506 22.95 10.04 -0.74
C LEU A 506 24.02 10.33 -1.79
N VAL A 507 25.28 10.19 -1.39
CA VAL A 507 26.44 10.19 -2.28
C VAL A 507 26.77 8.75 -2.64
N ALA A 508 26.90 8.47 -3.94
CA ALA A 508 27.26 7.16 -4.45
C ALA A 508 28.74 7.15 -4.87
N LYS A 509 29.58 6.39 -4.15
CA LYS A 509 30.99 6.19 -4.52
C LYS A 509 31.13 4.88 -5.29
N PRO A 510 31.62 4.88 -6.53
CA PRO A 510 31.86 3.65 -7.26
C PRO A 510 32.77 2.71 -6.47
N TRP A 511 32.35 1.46 -6.32
CA TRP A 511 33.17 0.45 -5.68
C TRP A 511 34.22 -0.07 -6.67
N SER A 512 35.50 0.01 -6.29
CA SER A 512 36.62 -0.66 -6.97
C SER A 512 37.09 -1.83 -6.10
N ALA A 513 37.20 -3.02 -6.72
CA ALA A 513 37.62 -4.25 -6.06
C ALA A 513 39.05 -4.22 -5.52
#